data_AF-A0A9P5PPC6-F1
#
_entry.id   AF-A0A9P5PPC6-F1
#
_cell.length_a   1.000
_cell.length_b   1.000
_cell.length_c   1.000
_cell.angle_alpha   90.00
_cell.angle_beta   90.00
_cell.angle_gamma   90.00
#
_symmetry.space_group_name_H-M   'P 1'
#
loop_
_entity.id
_entity.type
_entity.pdbx_description
1 polymer ?
#
loop_
_entity_poly.entity_id
_entity_poly.type
_entity_poly.pdbx_seq_one_letter_code
_entity_poly.pdbx_strand_id
1 'polypeptide(L)'
;MTQFKLHRTLLAEHGAWFRERFEEDPDDRIRELLVYILDGVVEEPDFVNLLTAVKEAITYLESPPKSVLASILRAAHRLRFARFKNWVIGLLEKMWSAELEPLSQSSCTTRLSIRLSPDEATAIVSVACECGLESVLKRALYELVRTDCFGQKSTSLASTSTSSGSSSVTLSSSDYHLLVQARERLVSSWISVAAASLNFPPCSDTAIGPCVACGPVPDTTIFRLLHESPSSHLLQGFNEMEVSGSLFETYTNDLLSGVEKLALLSWEGGPEEKGLGYCAPCAQARKEFWMKRREDWWEIFGQDVGC
;
A
#
# COMPACT_ATOMS: atom_id res chain seq x y z
N MET A 1 -23.94 -17.44 -20.14
CA MET A 1 -24.62 -17.93 -18.93
C MET A 1 -23.80 -19.08 -18.38
N THR A 2 -23.18 -18.88 -17.23
CA THR A 2 -22.34 -19.90 -16.58
C THR A 2 -23.18 -20.63 -15.53
N GLN A 3 -23.05 -21.95 -15.46
CA GLN A 3 -23.85 -22.79 -14.56
C GLN A 3 -22.93 -23.59 -13.64
N PHE A 4 -23.29 -23.64 -12.35
CA PHE A 4 -22.53 -24.35 -11.33
C PHE A 4 -23.39 -25.43 -10.70
N LYS A 5 -22.87 -26.66 -10.62
CA LYS A 5 -23.49 -27.75 -9.87
C LYS A 5 -22.85 -27.84 -8.48
N LEU A 6 -23.62 -27.49 -7.45
CA LEU A 6 -23.15 -27.35 -6.07
C LEU A 6 -24.10 -28.06 -5.10
N HIS A 7 -23.58 -28.41 -3.92
CA HIS A 7 -24.40 -29.00 -2.86
C HIS A 7 -25.12 -27.91 -2.05
N ARG A 8 -26.46 -28.00 -1.98
CA ARG A 8 -27.32 -27.08 -1.21
C ARG A 8 -26.87 -26.93 0.24
N THR A 9 -26.58 -28.05 0.92
CA THR A 9 -26.14 -28.06 2.32
C THR A 9 -24.87 -27.26 2.54
N LEU A 10 -23.87 -27.41 1.66
CA LEU A 10 -22.59 -26.70 1.76
C LEU A 10 -22.79 -25.18 1.64
N LEU A 11 -23.59 -24.74 0.67
CA LEU A 11 -23.85 -23.31 0.46
C LEU A 11 -24.65 -22.69 1.62
N ALA A 12 -25.65 -23.40 2.14
CA ALA A 12 -26.46 -22.93 3.27
C ALA A 12 -25.72 -22.94 4.62
N GLU A 13 -24.74 -23.83 4.77
CA GLU A 13 -23.85 -23.88 5.94
C GLU A 13 -22.99 -22.63 6.00
N HIS A 14 -22.38 -22.23 4.87
CA HIS A 14 -21.44 -21.13 4.84
C HIS A 14 -22.08 -19.75 4.60
N GLY A 15 -23.17 -19.66 3.83
CA GLY A 15 -23.79 -18.40 3.43
C GLY A 15 -25.22 -18.24 3.93
N ALA A 16 -25.47 -17.19 4.73
CA ALA A 16 -26.82 -16.88 5.20
C ALA A 16 -27.78 -16.55 4.04
N TRP A 17 -27.27 -15.92 2.96
CA TRP A 17 -28.07 -15.63 1.77
C TRP A 17 -28.63 -16.90 1.13
N PHE A 18 -27.80 -17.94 0.96
CA PHE A 18 -28.26 -19.21 0.39
C PHE A 18 -29.26 -19.92 1.31
N ARG A 19 -29.03 -19.88 2.62
CA ARG A 19 -29.95 -20.49 3.59
C ARG A 19 -31.36 -19.94 3.43
N GLU A 20 -31.49 -18.62 3.39
CA GLU A 20 -32.77 -17.92 3.20
C GLU A 20 -33.32 -18.16 1.79
N ARG A 21 -32.50 -17.98 0.74
CA ARG A 21 -32.94 -18.16 -0.65
C ARG A 21 -33.46 -19.57 -0.93
N PHE A 22 -32.92 -20.58 -0.25
CA PHE A 22 -33.36 -21.96 -0.41
C PHE A 22 -34.69 -22.29 0.29
N GLU A 23 -35.20 -21.43 1.17
CA GLU A 23 -36.53 -21.56 1.77
C GLU A 23 -37.63 -21.15 0.78
N GLU A 24 -37.29 -20.38 -0.25
CA GLU A 24 -38.16 -19.97 -1.33
C GLU A 24 -38.17 -20.97 -2.50
N ASP A 25 -39.15 -20.82 -3.39
CA ASP A 25 -39.22 -21.59 -4.63
C ASP A 25 -38.01 -21.30 -5.54
N PRO A 26 -37.50 -22.32 -6.27
CA PRO A 26 -36.41 -22.14 -7.23
C PRO A 26 -36.87 -21.27 -8.40
N ASP A 27 -35.94 -20.53 -9.00
CA ASP A 27 -36.22 -19.68 -10.16
C ASP A 27 -36.57 -20.50 -11.41
N ASP A 28 -35.94 -21.66 -11.55
CA ASP A 28 -36.14 -22.56 -12.67
C ASP A 28 -35.83 -24.02 -12.29
N ARG A 29 -36.16 -24.96 -13.19
CA ARG A 29 -35.84 -26.37 -13.08
C ARG A 29 -35.27 -26.89 -14.38
N ILE A 30 -34.04 -27.37 -14.34
CA ILE A 30 -33.42 -28.07 -15.46
C ILE A 30 -33.44 -29.57 -15.13
N ARG A 31 -34.39 -30.28 -15.73
CA ARG A 31 -34.72 -31.69 -15.40
C ARG A 31 -35.20 -31.80 -13.96
N GLU A 32 -34.47 -32.52 -13.11
CA GLU A 32 -34.75 -32.70 -11.68
C GLU A 32 -33.89 -31.77 -10.79
N LEU A 33 -33.02 -30.95 -11.39
CA LEU A 33 -32.17 -30.04 -10.65
C LEU A 33 -32.86 -28.69 -10.45
N LEU A 34 -32.90 -28.25 -9.20
CA LEU A 34 -33.36 -26.92 -8.82
C LEU A 34 -32.32 -25.88 -9.24
N VAL A 35 -32.74 -24.82 -9.91
CA VAL A 35 -31.88 -23.74 -10.38
C VAL A 35 -32.21 -22.47 -9.61
N TYR A 36 -31.16 -21.83 -9.11
CA TYR A 36 -31.24 -20.54 -8.41
C TYR A 36 -30.36 -19.53 -9.17
N ILE A 37 -30.92 -18.38 -9.50
CA ILE A 37 -30.28 -17.32 -10.28
C ILE A 37 -29.61 -16.34 -9.32
N LEU A 38 -28.36 -15.98 -9.61
CA LEU A 38 -27.52 -15.06 -8.82
C LEU A 38 -27.36 -13.68 -9.48
N ASP A 39 -28.10 -13.43 -10.56
CA ASP A 39 -28.01 -12.19 -11.34
C ASP A 39 -28.28 -10.97 -10.46
N GLY A 40 -27.36 -10.01 -10.49
CA GLY A 40 -27.42 -8.80 -9.67
C GLY A 40 -27.03 -8.98 -8.19
N VAL A 41 -26.83 -10.23 -7.73
CA VAL A 41 -26.38 -10.50 -6.35
C VAL A 41 -24.86 -10.54 -6.28
N VAL A 42 -24.21 -11.27 -7.17
CA VAL A 42 -22.75 -11.41 -7.19
C VAL A 42 -22.26 -11.55 -8.62
N GLU A 43 -21.11 -10.94 -8.92
CA GLU A 43 -20.47 -11.08 -10.22
C GLU A 43 -19.92 -12.50 -10.38
N GLU A 44 -20.02 -13.06 -11.60
CA GLU A 44 -19.51 -14.40 -11.92
C GLU A 44 -18.06 -14.64 -11.46
N PRO A 45 -17.06 -13.78 -11.79
CA PRO A 45 -15.68 -14.02 -11.38
C PRO A 45 -15.49 -14.01 -9.85
N ASP A 46 -16.25 -13.18 -9.14
CA ASP A 46 -16.19 -13.12 -7.67
C ASP A 46 -16.75 -14.40 -7.05
N PHE A 47 -17.86 -14.90 -7.60
CA PHE A 47 -18.46 -16.14 -7.15
C PHE A 47 -17.56 -17.35 -7.44
N VAL A 48 -16.95 -17.42 -8.63
CA VAL A 48 -15.97 -18.46 -8.99
C VAL A 48 -14.81 -18.46 -8.01
N ASN A 49 -14.22 -17.29 -7.74
CA ASN A 49 -13.09 -17.17 -6.82
C ASN A 49 -13.45 -17.58 -5.38
N LEU A 50 -14.64 -17.23 -4.89
CA LEU A 50 -15.14 -17.68 -3.60
C LEU A 50 -15.29 -19.21 -3.56
N LEU A 51 -15.89 -19.82 -4.58
CA LEU A 51 -16.06 -21.27 -4.63
C LEU A 51 -14.73 -22.02 -4.71
N THR A 52 -13.75 -21.47 -5.44
CA THR A 52 -12.39 -22.01 -5.49
C THR A 52 -11.73 -21.93 -4.12
N ALA A 53 -11.85 -20.81 -3.41
CA ALA A 53 -11.35 -20.67 -2.04
C ALA A 53 -12.03 -21.64 -1.04
N VAL A 54 -13.33 -21.92 -1.20
CA VAL A 54 -14.04 -22.92 -0.38
C VAL A 54 -13.49 -24.33 -0.62
N LYS A 55 -13.15 -24.67 -1.86
CA LYS A 55 -12.64 -26.00 -2.22
C LYS A 55 -11.15 -26.17 -1.90
N GLU A 56 -10.37 -25.11 -2.08
CA GLU A 56 -8.90 -25.11 -2.04
C GLU A 56 -8.36 -24.25 -0.91
N ALA A 57 -8.99 -24.33 0.28
CA ALA A 57 -8.67 -23.46 1.41
C ALA A 57 -7.17 -23.43 1.78
N ILE A 58 -6.46 -24.56 1.61
CA ILE A 58 -5.02 -24.67 1.89
C ILE A 58 -4.21 -23.80 0.93
N THR A 59 -4.49 -23.83 -0.37
CA THR A 59 -3.77 -23.05 -1.39
C THR A 59 -3.80 -21.55 -1.08
N TYR A 60 -4.96 -21.05 -0.64
CA TYR A 60 -5.14 -19.64 -0.32
C TYR A 60 -4.58 -19.24 1.06
N LEU A 61 -4.31 -20.20 1.95
CA LEU A 61 -3.68 -19.91 3.24
C LEU A 61 -2.19 -19.55 3.08
N GLU A 62 -1.51 -20.08 2.06
CA GLU A 62 -0.07 -19.88 1.88
C GLU A 62 0.25 -18.58 1.12
N SER A 63 -0.40 -18.34 -0.02
CA SER A 63 -0.09 -17.16 -0.85
C SER A 63 -1.23 -16.85 -1.83
N PRO A 64 -2.33 -16.23 -1.37
CA PRO A 64 -3.46 -15.89 -2.23
C PRO A 64 -3.08 -14.75 -3.19
N PRO A 65 -3.43 -14.83 -4.49
CA PRO A 65 -3.30 -13.69 -5.39
C PRO A 65 -4.13 -12.51 -4.88
N LYS A 66 -3.55 -11.31 -4.85
CA LYS A 66 -4.14 -10.11 -4.23
C LYS A 66 -5.46 -9.70 -4.87
N SER A 67 -5.52 -9.73 -6.20
CA SER A 67 -6.75 -9.47 -6.97
C SER A 67 -7.87 -10.44 -6.62
N VAL A 68 -7.53 -11.69 -6.30
CA VAL A 68 -8.49 -12.72 -5.91
C VAL A 68 -9.05 -12.47 -4.51
N LEU A 69 -8.28 -11.89 -3.59
CA LEU A 69 -8.78 -11.52 -2.26
C LEU A 69 -9.92 -10.50 -2.34
N ALA A 70 -9.80 -9.48 -3.19
CA ALA A 70 -10.87 -8.50 -3.40
C ALA A 70 -12.15 -9.17 -3.92
N SER A 71 -12.02 -10.06 -4.91
CA SER A 71 -13.13 -10.86 -5.44
C SER A 71 -13.80 -11.74 -4.38
N ILE A 72 -13.01 -12.48 -3.60
CA ILE A 72 -13.53 -13.34 -2.52
C ILE A 72 -14.26 -12.49 -1.49
N LEU A 73 -13.69 -11.34 -1.09
CA LEU A 73 -14.29 -10.47 -0.10
C LEU A 73 -15.63 -9.90 -0.58
N ARG A 74 -15.72 -9.42 -1.83
CA ARG A 74 -16.99 -8.95 -2.42
C ARG A 74 -18.06 -10.05 -2.41
N ALA A 75 -17.75 -11.23 -2.94
CA ALA A 75 -18.69 -12.34 -2.96
C ALA A 75 -19.09 -12.78 -1.54
N ALA A 76 -18.12 -12.91 -0.63
CA ALA A 76 -18.37 -13.31 0.75
C ALA A 76 -19.22 -12.28 1.50
N HIS A 77 -19.01 -10.99 1.25
CA HIS A 77 -19.84 -9.93 1.81
C HIS A 77 -21.30 -10.05 1.32
N ARG A 78 -21.52 -10.07 -0.01
CA ARG A 78 -22.87 -10.07 -0.60
C ARG A 78 -23.65 -11.34 -0.28
N LEU A 79 -23.00 -12.49 -0.30
CA LEU A 79 -23.61 -13.79 0.00
C LEU A 79 -23.63 -14.12 1.51
N ARG A 80 -23.11 -13.22 2.35
CA ARG A 80 -23.02 -13.36 3.81
C ARG A 80 -22.26 -14.62 4.27
N PHE A 81 -21.11 -14.88 3.66
CA PHE A 81 -20.14 -15.91 4.07
C PHE A 81 -19.22 -15.37 5.16
N ALA A 82 -19.73 -15.24 6.39
CA ALA A 82 -19.05 -14.54 7.49
C ALA A 82 -17.62 -15.06 7.78
N ARG A 83 -17.41 -16.39 7.74
CA ARG A 83 -16.07 -16.98 7.98
C ARG A 83 -15.05 -16.56 6.94
N PHE A 84 -15.40 -16.63 5.65
CA PHE A 84 -14.51 -16.24 4.56
C PHE A 84 -14.31 -14.73 4.53
N LYS A 85 -15.36 -13.93 4.79
CA LYS A 85 -15.24 -12.48 4.94
C LYS A 85 -14.19 -12.12 6.00
N ASN A 86 -14.33 -12.65 7.23
CA ASN A 86 -13.42 -12.34 8.33
C ASN A 86 -11.99 -12.85 8.07
N TRP A 87 -11.86 -14.03 7.45
CA TRP A 87 -10.55 -14.57 7.06
C TRP A 87 -9.84 -13.67 6.05
N VAL A 88 -10.54 -13.24 4.98
CA VAL A 88 -9.94 -12.32 4.00
C VAL A 88 -9.60 -10.98 4.65
N ILE A 89 -10.47 -10.42 5.49
CA ILE A 89 -10.18 -9.16 6.21
C ILE A 89 -8.87 -9.29 7.01
N GLY A 90 -8.72 -10.34 7.82
CA GLY A 90 -7.51 -10.54 8.60
C GLY A 90 -6.25 -10.74 7.74
N LEU A 91 -6.38 -11.34 6.55
CA LEU A 91 -5.28 -11.40 5.58
C LEU A 91 -4.94 -10.02 5.00
N LEU A 92 -5.95 -9.26 4.58
CA LEU A 92 -5.77 -7.91 4.04
C LEU A 92 -5.11 -6.99 5.07
N GLU A 93 -5.56 -7.02 6.33
CA GLU A 93 -5.00 -6.22 7.43
C GLU A 93 -3.55 -6.59 7.74
N LYS A 94 -3.23 -7.89 7.69
CA LYS A 94 -1.85 -8.36 7.87
C LYS A 94 -0.93 -7.94 6.72
N MET A 95 -1.46 -7.89 5.49
CA MET A 95 -0.68 -7.52 4.29
C MET A 95 -0.58 -6.01 4.10
N TRP A 96 -1.61 -5.25 4.50
CA TRP A 96 -1.81 -3.83 4.20
C TRP A 96 -2.42 -3.08 5.39
N SER A 97 -1.77 -3.18 6.54
CA SER A 97 -2.16 -2.41 7.72
C SER A 97 -2.24 -0.91 7.40
N ALA A 98 -3.27 -0.25 7.93
CA ALA A 98 -3.37 1.20 7.96
C ALA A 98 -2.31 1.85 8.85
N GLU A 99 -1.64 1.09 9.72
CA GLU A 99 -0.53 1.60 10.53
C GLU A 99 0.79 1.45 9.79
N LEU A 100 1.68 2.44 9.99
CA LEU A 100 3.05 2.33 9.51
C LEU A 100 3.82 1.31 10.35
N GLU A 101 4.46 0.34 9.71
CA GLU A 101 5.33 -0.59 10.43
C GLU A 101 6.51 0.16 11.10
N PRO A 102 6.82 -0.14 12.37
CA PRO A 102 7.98 0.42 13.06
C PRO A 102 9.28 -0.04 12.39
N LEU A 103 10.24 0.86 12.16
CA LEU A 103 11.52 0.52 11.53
C LEU A 103 12.48 -0.30 12.43
N SER A 104 12.17 -0.45 13.72
CA SER A 104 13.06 -0.97 14.77
C SER A 104 13.44 -2.46 14.67
N GLN A 105 12.79 -3.22 13.80
CA GLN A 105 13.02 -4.65 13.66
C GLN A 105 13.98 -4.89 12.48
N SER A 106 15.22 -5.21 12.82
CA SER A 106 16.39 -5.46 11.95
C SER A 106 16.23 -6.53 10.84
N SER A 107 15.02 -6.97 10.51
CA SER A 107 14.73 -7.91 9.44
C SER A 107 14.59 -7.16 8.11
N CYS A 108 15.72 -7.01 7.44
CA CYS A 108 16.06 -6.14 6.32
C CYS A 108 15.32 -6.39 4.97
N THR A 109 14.11 -6.96 4.91
CA THR A 109 13.53 -7.33 3.59
C THR A 109 12.06 -7.04 3.32
N THR A 110 11.23 -6.58 4.26
CA THR A 110 9.75 -6.71 4.06
C THR A 110 8.83 -5.56 4.48
N ARG A 111 9.29 -4.31 4.63
CA ARG A 111 8.49 -3.31 5.40
C ARG A 111 7.54 -2.42 4.59
N LEU A 112 7.70 -2.40 3.26
CA LEU A 112 6.74 -1.85 2.29
C LEU A 112 6.62 -2.76 1.05
N SER A 113 7.09 -4.00 1.14
CA SER A 113 7.48 -4.82 -0.01
C SER A 113 6.30 -5.33 -0.84
N ILE A 114 5.08 -5.34 -0.30
CA ILE A 114 3.91 -5.74 -1.06
C ILE A 114 3.27 -4.51 -1.70
N ARG A 115 3.98 -3.94 -2.69
CA ARG A 115 3.42 -2.90 -3.57
C ARG A 115 2.15 -3.45 -4.22
N LEU A 116 1.09 -2.65 -4.22
CA LEU A 116 -0.10 -2.95 -5.02
C LEU A 116 0.14 -2.42 -6.44
N SER A 117 -0.27 -3.18 -7.45
CA SER A 117 -0.47 -2.56 -8.76
C SER A 117 -1.62 -1.54 -8.65
N PRO A 118 -1.71 -0.54 -9.54
CA PRO A 118 -2.80 0.43 -9.52
C PRO A 118 -4.18 -0.22 -9.62
N ASP A 119 -4.30 -1.28 -10.41
CA ASP A 119 -5.54 -2.05 -10.56
C ASP A 119 -5.89 -2.79 -9.27
N GLU A 120 -4.90 -3.40 -8.60
CA GLU A 120 -5.09 -4.07 -7.31
C GLU A 120 -5.50 -3.05 -6.24
N ALA A 121 -4.80 -1.93 -6.14
CA ALA A 121 -5.12 -0.87 -5.17
C ALA A 121 -6.53 -0.31 -5.40
N THR A 122 -6.93 -0.10 -6.66
CA THR A 122 -8.29 0.37 -6.99
C THR A 122 -9.35 -0.65 -6.62
N ALA A 123 -9.10 -1.94 -6.87
CA ALA A 123 -10.00 -3.01 -6.46
C ALA A 123 -10.13 -3.10 -4.93
N ILE A 124 -9.01 -2.95 -4.20
CA ILE A 124 -9.00 -2.94 -2.73
C ILE A 124 -9.73 -1.73 -2.16
N VAL A 125 -9.53 -0.52 -2.70
CA VAL A 125 -10.29 0.67 -2.29
C VAL A 125 -11.79 0.45 -2.49
N SER A 126 -12.20 -0.06 -3.66
CA SER A 126 -13.61 -0.31 -3.96
C SER A 126 -14.25 -1.28 -2.96
N VAL A 127 -13.60 -2.42 -2.68
CA VAL A 127 -14.13 -3.40 -1.74
C VAL A 127 -14.05 -2.93 -0.29
N ALA A 128 -13.02 -2.16 0.08
CA ALA A 128 -12.89 -1.58 1.42
C ALA A 128 -14.04 -0.62 1.70
N CYS A 129 -14.38 0.26 0.75
CA CYS A 129 -15.54 1.15 0.87
C CYS A 129 -16.86 0.36 0.94
N GLU A 130 -17.06 -0.64 0.07
CA GLU A 130 -18.28 -1.48 0.07
C GLU A 130 -18.43 -2.27 1.39
N CYS A 131 -17.31 -2.72 1.97
CA CYS A 131 -17.30 -3.57 3.17
C CYS A 131 -17.13 -2.81 4.49
N GLY A 132 -16.85 -1.50 4.48
CA GLY A 132 -16.51 -0.71 5.66
C GLY A 132 -15.16 -1.09 6.28
N LEU A 133 -14.13 -1.27 5.44
CA LEU A 133 -12.81 -1.76 5.84
C LEU A 133 -11.78 -0.62 5.99
N GLU A 134 -11.96 0.21 7.01
CA GLU A 134 -11.10 1.37 7.28
C GLU A 134 -9.63 0.98 7.53
N SER A 135 -9.41 -0.20 8.14
CA SER A 135 -8.10 -0.73 8.53
C SER A 135 -7.12 -0.99 7.36
N VAL A 136 -7.60 -0.99 6.12
CA VAL A 136 -6.76 -1.15 4.91
C VAL A 136 -6.94 -0.02 3.90
N LEU A 137 -8.01 0.78 4.05
CA LEU A 137 -8.40 1.81 3.09
C LEU A 137 -7.31 2.88 2.94
N LYS A 138 -6.83 3.42 4.06
CA LYS A 138 -5.74 4.42 4.08
C LYS A 138 -4.53 3.93 3.29
N ARG A 139 -4.14 2.67 3.49
CA ARG A 139 -3.00 2.07 2.78
C ARG A 139 -3.25 1.91 1.29
N ALA A 140 -4.41 1.38 0.90
CA ALA A 140 -4.75 1.19 -0.50
C ALA A 140 -4.82 2.53 -1.27
N LEU A 141 -5.35 3.59 -0.63
CA LEU A 141 -5.39 4.94 -1.19
C LEU A 141 -3.98 5.52 -1.38
N TYR A 142 -3.06 5.32 -0.43
CA TYR A 142 -1.68 5.77 -0.57
C TYR A 142 -0.96 5.08 -1.74
N GLU A 143 -1.18 3.77 -1.93
CA GLU A 143 -0.61 3.02 -3.05
C GLU A 143 -1.04 3.60 -4.41
N LEU A 144 -2.27 4.12 -4.52
CA LEU A 144 -2.72 4.85 -5.71
C LEU A 144 -1.99 6.18 -5.88
N VAL A 145 -1.96 7.00 -4.83
CA VAL A 145 -1.34 8.34 -4.87
C VAL A 145 0.12 8.29 -5.27
N ARG A 146 0.84 7.25 -4.82
CA ARG A 146 2.26 7.13 -5.08
C ARG A 146 2.63 6.53 -6.45
N THR A 147 1.64 6.08 -7.21
CA THR A 147 1.88 5.52 -8.54
C THR A 147 2.23 6.64 -9.53
N ASP A 148 3.21 6.38 -10.40
CA ASP A 148 3.46 7.20 -11.58
C ASP A 148 2.20 7.33 -12.43
N CYS A 149 1.97 8.50 -13.01
CA CYS A 149 0.80 8.77 -13.86
C CYS A 149 -0.56 8.61 -13.14
N PHE A 150 -0.63 8.74 -11.81
CA PHE A 150 -1.89 8.79 -11.05
C PHE A 150 -2.98 9.60 -11.78
N GLY A 151 -4.13 8.98 -12.05
CA GLY A 151 -5.27 9.61 -12.73
C GLY A 151 -5.18 9.68 -14.26
N GLN A 152 -4.01 9.48 -14.84
CA GLN A 152 -3.83 9.47 -16.28
C GLN A 152 -4.07 8.04 -16.76
N LYS A 153 -5.28 7.76 -17.27
CA LYS A 153 -5.49 6.56 -18.08
C LYS A 153 -4.45 6.63 -19.18
N SER A 154 -3.48 5.70 -19.20
CA SER A 154 -2.56 5.58 -20.31
C SER A 154 -3.40 5.29 -21.55
N THR A 155 -3.79 6.35 -22.24
CA THR A 155 -4.27 6.34 -23.63
C THR A 155 -3.05 6.01 -24.48
N SER A 156 -2.51 4.80 -24.27
CA SER A 156 -1.54 4.22 -25.16
C SER A 156 -2.29 4.03 -26.48
N LEU A 157 -1.96 4.88 -27.45
CA LEU A 157 -2.57 5.01 -28.78
C LEU A 157 -2.40 3.75 -29.66
N ALA A 158 -2.13 2.57 -29.07
CA ALA A 158 -1.65 1.38 -29.76
C ALA A 158 -2.43 0.09 -29.43
N SER A 159 -3.72 0.17 -29.06
CA SER A 159 -4.53 -1.04 -28.83
C SER A 159 -5.71 -1.11 -29.79
N THR A 160 -5.41 -1.56 -30.99
CA THR A 160 -6.35 -2.14 -31.96
C THR A 160 -7.06 -3.33 -31.29
N SER A 161 -8.28 -3.08 -30.81
CA SER A 161 -9.42 -3.99 -30.83
C SER A 161 -9.13 -5.48 -30.57
N THR A 162 -9.08 -5.88 -29.30
CA THR A 162 -9.58 -7.20 -28.91
C THR A 162 -10.31 -7.06 -27.58
N SER A 163 -11.62 -6.87 -27.70
CA SER A 163 -12.59 -6.64 -26.64
C SER A 163 -12.72 -7.86 -25.72
N SER A 164 -11.85 -7.97 -24.73
CA SER A 164 -12.08 -8.81 -23.56
C SER A 164 -12.64 -7.90 -22.46
N GLY A 165 -13.93 -8.07 -22.15
CA GLY A 165 -14.76 -7.20 -21.31
C GLY A 165 -14.41 -7.20 -19.81
N SER A 166 -13.13 -7.02 -19.48
CA SER A 166 -12.69 -6.69 -18.14
C SER A 166 -13.19 -5.28 -17.80
N SER A 167 -14.27 -5.19 -17.04
CA SER A 167 -14.72 -3.95 -16.40
C SER A 167 -13.60 -3.45 -15.48
N SER A 168 -12.75 -2.55 -15.99
CA SER A 168 -11.76 -1.90 -15.14
C SER A 168 -12.50 -1.09 -14.08
N VAL A 169 -12.23 -1.42 -12.83
CA VAL A 169 -12.79 -0.68 -11.70
C VAL A 169 -12.23 0.73 -11.78
N THR A 170 -13.10 1.73 -11.89
CA THR A 170 -12.70 3.13 -11.92
C THR A 170 -12.95 3.76 -10.56
N LEU A 171 -11.95 4.49 -10.06
CA LEU A 171 -12.09 5.31 -8.86
C LEU A 171 -13.23 6.33 -9.02
N SER A 172 -13.94 6.65 -7.94
CA SER A 172 -14.97 7.70 -8.00
C SER A 172 -14.33 9.08 -8.25
N SER A 173 -15.07 10.02 -8.85
CA SER A 173 -14.55 11.38 -9.06
C SER A 173 -14.24 12.09 -7.74
N SER A 174 -14.97 11.78 -6.67
CA SER A 174 -14.76 12.37 -5.35
C SER A 174 -13.44 11.90 -4.75
N ASP A 175 -13.22 10.58 -4.73
CA ASP A 175 -11.99 9.98 -4.21
C ASP A 175 -10.78 10.48 -5.01
N TYR A 176 -10.94 10.65 -6.32
CA TYR A 176 -9.88 11.18 -7.17
C TYR A 176 -9.45 12.58 -6.73
N HIS A 177 -10.40 13.48 -6.49
CA HIS A 177 -10.10 14.83 -6.02
C HIS A 177 -9.41 14.83 -4.65
N LEU A 178 -9.87 14.01 -3.71
CA LEU A 178 -9.24 13.87 -2.39
C LEU A 178 -7.79 13.40 -2.51
N LEU A 179 -7.53 12.40 -3.36
CA LEU A 179 -6.18 11.89 -3.57
C LEU A 179 -5.25 12.89 -4.26
N VAL A 180 -5.75 13.70 -5.21
CA VAL A 180 -4.97 14.81 -5.80
C VAL A 180 -4.58 15.81 -4.71
N GLN A 181 -5.54 16.24 -3.89
CA GLN A 181 -5.28 17.21 -2.82
C GLN A 181 -4.28 16.67 -1.78
N ALA A 182 -4.46 15.42 -1.35
CA ALA A 182 -3.56 14.75 -0.43
C ALA A 182 -2.13 14.67 -1.02
N ARG A 183 -2.00 14.33 -2.31
CA ARG A 183 -0.71 14.29 -3.00
C ARG A 183 -0.06 15.67 -3.04
N GLU A 184 -0.78 16.71 -3.42
CA GLU A 184 -0.27 18.08 -3.49
C GLU A 184 0.25 18.55 -2.13
N ARG A 185 -0.45 18.21 -1.04
CA ARG A 185 -0.04 18.54 0.33
C ARG A 185 1.23 17.80 0.76
N LEU A 186 1.32 16.50 0.46
CA LEU A 186 2.54 15.72 0.72
C LEU A 186 3.73 16.25 -0.11
N VAL A 187 3.53 16.53 -1.40
CA VAL A 187 4.57 17.10 -2.28
C VAL A 187 5.04 18.45 -1.77
N SER A 188 4.11 19.32 -1.36
CA SER A 188 4.44 20.61 -0.74
C SER A 188 5.31 20.43 0.52
N SER A 189 5.01 19.41 1.32
CA SER A 189 5.78 19.08 2.52
C SER A 189 7.19 18.56 2.16
N TRP A 190 7.32 17.77 1.11
CA TRP A 190 8.59 17.28 0.59
C TRP A 190 9.48 18.39 0.01
N ILE A 191 8.89 19.30 -0.78
CA ILE A 191 9.59 20.48 -1.30
C ILE A 191 10.06 21.36 -0.14
N SER A 192 9.22 21.57 0.87
CA SER A 192 9.58 22.35 2.06
C SER A 192 10.78 21.74 2.79
N VAL A 193 10.80 20.41 2.95
CA VAL A 193 11.94 19.69 3.52
C VAL A 193 13.20 19.85 2.68
N ALA A 194 13.10 19.77 1.36
CA ALA A 194 14.25 19.90 0.47
C ALA A 194 14.82 21.33 0.44
N ALA A 195 13.95 22.34 0.53
CA ALA A 195 14.34 23.74 0.50
C ALA A 195 14.80 24.29 1.87
N ALA A 196 14.35 23.69 2.98
CA ALA A 196 14.64 24.19 4.32
C ALA A 196 16.04 23.78 4.81
N SER A 197 16.72 24.70 5.48
CA SER A 197 17.80 24.34 6.39
C SER A 197 17.15 23.70 7.63
N LEU A 198 17.25 22.37 7.74
CA LEU A 198 16.69 21.64 8.86
C LEU A 198 17.52 21.93 10.11
N ASN A 199 16.87 22.52 11.11
CA ASN A 199 17.48 22.77 12.41
C ASN A 199 17.45 21.49 13.25
N PHE A 200 18.53 20.71 13.18
CA PHE A 200 18.76 19.64 14.14
C PHE A 200 19.30 20.21 15.45
N PRO A 201 18.96 19.63 16.61
CA PRO A 201 19.54 20.06 17.88
C PRO A 201 21.07 20.02 17.80
N PRO A 202 21.77 21.03 18.35
CA PRO A 202 23.21 21.07 18.32
C PRO A 202 23.77 19.85 19.07
N CYS A 203 24.86 19.33 18.52
CA CYS A 203 25.67 18.28 19.09
C CYS A 203 26.14 18.72 20.49
N SER A 204 25.65 18.10 21.56
CA SER A 204 26.06 18.39 22.94
C SER A 204 27.42 17.73 23.20
N ASP A 205 28.48 18.47 22.90
CA ASP A 205 29.89 18.06 22.99
C ASP A 205 30.28 17.39 24.32
N THR A 206 31.15 16.37 24.25
CA THR A 206 32.49 16.42 24.89
C THR A 206 33.40 15.18 24.70
N ALA A 207 32.94 14.01 24.26
CA ALA A 207 33.76 12.81 24.55
C ALA A 207 34.60 12.21 23.39
N ILE A 208 34.16 12.17 22.12
CA ILE A 208 34.82 11.31 21.12
C ILE A 208 34.75 11.92 19.70
N GLY A 209 35.77 12.72 19.33
CA GLY A 209 36.06 13.12 17.95
C GLY A 209 35.21 14.27 17.36
N PRO A 210 35.64 14.85 16.21
CA PRO A 210 34.93 15.94 15.54
C PRO A 210 33.66 15.40 14.87
N CYS A 211 32.49 15.63 15.46
CA CYS A 211 31.22 15.37 14.80
C CYS A 211 30.99 16.41 13.69
N VAL A 212 30.53 15.99 12.52
CA VAL A 212 30.18 16.90 11.40
C VAL A 212 29.15 17.96 11.85
N ALA A 213 28.22 17.61 12.74
CA ALA A 213 27.24 18.53 13.31
C ALA A 213 27.79 19.48 14.39
N CYS A 214 28.97 19.21 14.93
CA CYS A 214 29.64 20.03 15.94
C CYS A 214 30.53 21.13 15.30
N GLY A 215 30.71 21.15 13.97
CA GLY A 215 31.42 22.21 13.26
C GLY A 215 30.56 23.47 13.04
N PRO A 216 31.16 24.67 12.88
CA PRO A 216 30.42 25.93 12.66
C PRO A 216 29.78 26.06 11.26
N VAL A 217 29.76 24.99 10.47
CA VAL A 217 29.32 24.99 9.07
C VAL A 217 27.85 24.57 9.00
N PRO A 218 27.00 25.25 8.20
CA PRO A 218 25.63 24.82 7.96
C PRO A 218 25.60 23.36 7.49
N ASP A 219 24.69 22.56 8.05
CA ASP A 219 24.49 21.17 7.64
C ASP A 219 23.91 21.13 6.22
N THR A 220 24.80 21.06 5.22
CA THR A 220 24.44 20.93 3.80
C THR A 220 24.25 19.47 3.38
N THR A 221 24.46 18.52 4.29
CA THR A 221 24.41 17.08 3.99
C THR A 221 23.06 16.67 3.42
N ILE A 222 21.96 17.12 4.03
CA ILE A 222 20.60 16.83 3.55
C ILE A 222 20.37 17.41 2.16
N PHE A 223 20.75 18.67 1.94
CA PHE A 223 20.61 19.33 0.66
C PHE A 223 21.35 18.55 -0.44
N ARG A 224 22.59 18.11 -0.16
CA ARG A 224 23.38 17.32 -1.11
C ARG A 224 22.74 15.95 -1.36
N LEU A 225 22.27 15.26 -0.33
CA LEU A 225 21.57 13.97 -0.48
C LEU A 225 20.28 14.09 -1.31
N LEU A 226 19.56 15.21 -1.16
CA LEU A 226 18.31 15.45 -1.87
C LEU A 226 18.52 15.94 -3.29
N HIS A 227 19.58 16.69 -3.61
CA HIS A 227 19.73 17.35 -4.92
C HIS A 227 20.90 16.82 -5.77
N GLU A 228 21.96 16.29 -5.17
CA GLU A 228 23.12 15.78 -5.92
C GLU A 228 22.91 14.33 -6.31
N SER A 229 23.24 13.99 -7.55
CA SER A 229 23.27 12.61 -8.02
C SER A 229 24.36 11.81 -7.28
N PRO A 230 24.18 10.51 -7.01
CA PRO A 230 25.12 9.65 -6.26
C PRO A 230 26.54 9.46 -6.83
N SER A 231 26.98 10.27 -7.81
CA SER A 231 28.33 10.24 -8.39
C SER A 231 29.46 10.44 -7.38
N SER A 232 29.14 10.78 -6.12
CA SER A 232 30.09 11.02 -5.04
C SER A 232 30.21 9.81 -4.10
N HIS A 233 31.44 9.49 -3.70
CA HIS A 233 31.82 8.39 -2.81
C HIS A 233 31.03 8.27 -1.49
N LEU A 234 30.22 9.27 -1.12
CA LEU A 234 29.41 9.29 0.10
C LEU A 234 28.29 8.24 0.12
N LEU A 235 27.82 7.77 -1.04
CA LEU A 235 26.74 6.77 -1.13
C LEU A 235 27.22 5.35 -1.48
N GLN A 236 28.54 5.14 -1.64
CA GLN A 236 29.13 3.82 -1.96
C GLN A 236 28.89 2.76 -0.85
N GLY A 237 28.40 3.21 0.30
CA GLY A 237 28.00 2.38 1.42
C GLY A 237 26.64 1.72 1.32
N PHE A 238 25.75 2.25 0.49
CA PHE A 238 24.42 1.70 0.28
C PHE A 238 24.53 0.50 -0.66
N ASN A 239 24.55 -0.72 -0.08
CA ASN A 239 24.50 -1.94 -0.87
C ASN A 239 23.23 -1.94 -1.76
N GLU A 240 23.45 -2.17 -3.06
CA GLU A 240 22.53 -2.77 -4.04
C GLU A 240 21.24 -2.06 -4.49
N MET A 241 20.84 -0.91 -3.95
CA MET A 241 19.77 -0.14 -4.58
C MET A 241 20.36 0.96 -5.45
N GLU A 242 20.56 0.61 -6.72
CA GLU A 242 20.96 1.49 -7.83
C GLU A 242 19.90 2.57 -8.07
N VAL A 243 19.86 3.56 -7.19
CA VAL A 243 19.01 4.74 -7.34
C VAL A 243 19.66 5.63 -8.39
N SER A 244 19.16 5.54 -9.62
CA SER A 244 19.55 6.42 -10.72
C SER A 244 18.96 7.82 -10.50
N GLY A 245 19.58 8.63 -9.64
CA GLY A 245 19.17 10.02 -9.42
C GLY A 245 19.30 10.48 -7.97
N SER A 246 18.92 11.74 -7.75
CA SER A 246 18.86 12.29 -6.39
C SER A 246 17.71 11.65 -5.59
N LEU A 247 17.78 11.66 -4.25
CA LEU A 247 16.68 11.16 -3.42
C LEU A 247 15.39 11.95 -3.66
N PHE A 248 15.50 13.26 -3.92
CA PHE A 248 14.35 14.09 -4.21
C PHE A 248 13.61 13.62 -5.46
N GLU A 249 14.31 13.44 -6.58
CA GLU A 249 13.73 13.00 -7.85
C GLU A 249 13.15 11.59 -7.73
N THR A 250 13.92 10.67 -7.13
CA THR A 250 13.56 9.25 -7.00
C THR A 250 12.26 9.06 -6.24
N TYR A 251 12.06 9.84 -5.18
CA TYR A 251 10.92 9.69 -4.28
C TYR A 251 9.86 10.77 -4.48
N THR A 252 9.92 11.58 -5.55
CA THR A 252 8.92 12.65 -5.83
C THR A 252 7.48 12.12 -5.85
N ASN A 253 7.30 10.86 -6.25
CA ASN A 253 5.98 10.22 -6.26
C ASN A 253 5.73 9.34 -5.02
N ASP A 254 6.77 8.91 -4.29
CA ASP A 254 6.64 8.03 -3.13
C ASP A 254 7.32 8.64 -1.89
N LEU A 255 6.67 9.67 -1.38
CA LEU A 255 7.23 10.60 -0.41
C LEU A 255 7.48 9.94 0.95
N LEU A 256 6.60 9.05 1.42
CA LEU A 256 6.80 8.33 2.67
C LEU A 256 7.99 7.37 2.58
N SER A 257 8.19 6.72 1.43
CA SER A 257 9.39 5.91 1.19
C SER A 257 10.65 6.78 1.13
N GLY A 258 10.55 8.01 0.61
CA GLY A 258 11.65 8.97 0.63
C GLY A 258 12.07 9.35 2.05
N VAL A 259 11.09 9.66 2.91
CA VAL A 259 11.34 9.97 4.33
C VAL A 259 11.85 8.74 5.09
N GLU A 260 11.30 7.55 4.83
CA GLU A 260 11.80 6.29 5.38
C GLU A 260 13.25 6.04 4.97
N LYS A 261 13.59 6.30 3.71
CA LYS A 261 14.97 6.17 3.22
C LYS A 261 15.92 7.11 3.96
N LEU A 262 15.50 8.35 4.24
CA LEU A 262 16.26 9.30 5.06
C LEU A 262 16.43 8.77 6.50
N ALA A 263 15.39 8.21 7.11
CA ALA A 263 15.46 7.61 8.44
C ALA A 263 16.44 6.40 8.50
N LEU A 264 16.57 5.66 7.40
CA LEU A 264 17.42 4.47 7.30
C LEU A 264 18.86 4.75 6.87
N LEU A 265 19.25 6.01 6.60
CA LEU A 265 20.63 6.31 6.25
C LEU A 265 21.60 5.96 7.39
N SER A 266 22.81 5.54 7.02
CA SER A 266 23.93 5.37 7.96
C SER A 266 24.45 6.75 8.39
N TRP A 267 23.72 7.41 9.28
CA TRP A 267 24.11 8.72 9.80
C TRP A 267 25.42 8.65 10.61
N GLU A 268 25.59 7.58 11.38
CA GLU A 268 26.75 7.39 12.25
C GLU A 268 27.98 6.89 11.47
N GLY A 269 29.17 7.31 11.89
CA GLY A 269 30.45 6.78 11.40
C GLY A 269 31.06 7.61 10.28
N GLY A 270 32.38 7.48 10.08
CA GLY A 270 33.09 8.22 9.04
C GLY A 270 33.00 7.57 7.64
N PRO A 271 33.69 8.13 6.63
CA PRO A 271 33.76 7.55 5.29
C PRO A 271 34.24 6.09 5.27
N GLU A 272 35.12 5.71 6.21
CA GLU A 272 35.63 4.33 6.37
C GLU A 272 34.53 3.35 6.81
N GLU A 273 33.58 3.81 7.62
CA GLU A 273 32.45 3.02 8.16
C GLU A 273 31.20 3.16 7.29
N LYS A 274 31.31 3.79 6.10
CA LYS A 274 30.17 4.08 5.21
C LYS A 274 29.10 4.96 5.86
N GLY A 275 29.50 5.78 6.83
CA GLY A 275 28.63 6.71 7.56
C GLY A 275 28.69 8.14 7.02
N LEU A 276 27.78 9.00 7.50
CA LEU A 276 27.73 10.42 7.13
C LEU A 276 28.50 11.36 8.08
N GLY A 277 29.29 10.80 9.01
CA GLY A 277 30.19 11.54 9.90
C GLY A 277 29.53 12.08 11.18
N TYR A 278 28.30 11.65 11.50
CA TYR A 278 27.65 12.05 12.74
C TYR A 278 28.07 11.13 13.89
N CYS A 279 28.10 11.65 15.11
CA CYS A 279 28.25 10.83 16.31
C CYS A 279 26.94 10.07 16.61
N ALA A 280 27.00 8.99 17.39
CA ALA A 280 25.84 8.14 17.69
C ALA A 280 24.59 8.93 18.17
N PRO A 281 24.68 9.89 19.12
CA PRO A 281 23.52 10.66 19.54
C PRO A 281 22.92 11.53 18.42
N CYS A 282 23.76 12.20 17.62
CA CYS A 282 23.31 13.02 16.50
C CYS A 282 22.71 12.20 15.35
N ALA A 283 23.26 11.01 15.12
CA ALA A 283 22.73 10.04 14.17
C ALA A 283 21.35 9.56 14.62
N GLN A 284 21.21 9.15 15.87
CA GLN A 284 19.94 8.69 16.45
C GLN A 284 18.87 9.78 16.40
N ALA A 285 19.19 11.01 16.80
CA ALA A 285 18.26 12.14 16.74
C ALA A 285 17.75 12.42 15.31
N ARG A 286 18.59 12.23 14.29
CA ARG A 286 18.17 12.36 12.88
C ARG A 286 17.24 11.24 12.44
N LYS A 287 17.55 9.99 12.82
CA LYS A 287 16.67 8.83 12.56
C LYS A 287 15.28 9.07 13.16
N GLU A 288 15.23 9.47 14.44
CA GLU A 288 13.99 9.76 15.15
C GLU A 288 13.22 10.92 14.52
N PHE A 289 13.91 12.00 14.13
CA PHE A 289 13.28 13.12 13.44
C PHE A 289 12.57 12.68 12.15
N TRP A 290 13.25 11.90 11.30
CA TRP A 290 12.67 11.43 10.05
C TRP A 290 11.55 10.41 10.27
N MET A 291 11.69 9.54 11.27
CA MET A 291 10.64 8.62 11.68
C MET A 291 9.37 9.34 12.09
N LYS A 292 9.51 10.31 13.00
CA LYS A 292 8.38 11.14 13.43
C LYS A 292 7.76 11.89 12.25
N ARG A 293 8.59 12.42 11.33
CA ARG A 293 8.09 13.10 10.13
C ARG A 293 7.26 12.17 9.23
N ARG A 294 7.67 10.91 9.08
CA ARG A 294 6.94 9.89 8.32
C ARG A 294 5.58 9.62 8.95
N GLU A 295 5.53 9.48 10.26
CA GLU A 295 4.29 9.31 11.04
C GLU A 295 3.38 10.55 10.89
N ASP A 296 3.91 11.76 11.09
CA ASP A 296 3.18 13.01 10.92
C ASP A 296 2.55 13.11 9.51
N TRP A 297 3.31 12.75 8.47
CA TRP A 297 2.83 12.78 7.08
C TRP A 297 1.79 11.71 6.79
N TRP A 298 1.91 10.55 7.42
CA TRP A 298 0.91 9.50 7.34
C TRP A 298 -0.41 9.92 7.97
N GLU A 299 -0.36 10.60 9.11
CA GLU A 299 -1.56 11.13 9.76
C GLU A 299 -2.20 12.27 8.95
N ILE A 300 -1.40 13.17 8.39
CA ILE A 300 -1.88 14.20 7.46
C ILE A 300 -2.58 13.55 6.25
N PHE A 301 -1.96 12.52 5.67
CA PHE A 301 -2.55 11.80 4.54
C PHE A 301 -3.90 11.18 4.90
N GLY A 302 -4.00 10.51 6.06
CA GLY A 302 -5.26 9.94 6.56
C GLY A 302 -6.35 10.99 6.68
N GLN A 303 -6.04 12.12 7.34
CA GLN A 303 -6.96 13.24 7.49
C GLN A 303 -7.47 13.78 6.15
N ASP A 304 -6.58 13.92 5.16
CA ASP A 304 -6.96 14.44 3.84
C ASP A 304 -7.87 13.48 3.06
N VAL A 305 -7.75 12.17 3.26
CA VAL A 305 -8.56 11.16 2.58
C VAL A 305 -9.73 10.62 3.43
N GLY A 306 -9.93 11.18 4.63
CA GLY A 306 -11.02 10.80 5.53
C GLY A 306 -10.86 9.41 6.17
N CYS A 307 -9.62 9.01 6.48
CA CYS A 307 -9.27 7.76 7.16
C CYS A 307 -8.55 8.00 8.49
#